data_AF-A0AAP4Y4P5-F1
#
_entry.id   AF-A0AAP4Y4P5-F1
#
_cell.length_a   1.000
_cell.length_b   1.000
_cell.length_c   1.000
_cell.angle_alpha   90.00
_cell.angle_beta   90.00
_cell.angle_gamma   90.00
#
_symmetry.space_group_name_H-M   'P 1'
#
loop_
_entity.id
_entity.type
_entity.pdbx_description
1 polymer ?
#
loop_
_entity_poly.entity_id
_entity_poly.type
_entity_poly.pdbx_seq_one_letter_code
_entity_poly.pdbx_strand_id
1 'polypeptide(L)' 'MAIDYGVYGVPETFFLDRTGRVAHKHIGPVTDSLMAAELDRLLSDVGRDTRRP' A
#
# COMPACT_ATOMS: atom_id res chain seq x y z
N MET A 1 -14.19 23.77 -4.57
CA MET A 1 -12.71 23.85 -4.45
C MET A 1 -12.11 22.46 -4.59
N ALA A 2 -11.16 22.29 -5.53
CA ALA A 2 -10.59 21.04 -6.08
C ALA A 2 -11.47 20.25 -7.07
N ILE A 3 -12.73 19.93 -6.74
CA ILE A 3 -13.59 19.10 -7.62
C ILE A 3 -14.00 19.84 -8.92
N ASP A 4 -14.17 21.17 -8.87
CA ASP A 4 -14.59 21.99 -10.02
C ASP A 4 -13.51 22.21 -11.11
N TYR A 5 -12.26 21.80 -10.85
CA TYR A 5 -11.11 21.99 -11.76
C TYR A 5 -10.63 20.69 -12.43
N GLY A 6 -11.41 19.60 -12.38
CA GLY A 6 -11.05 18.34 -13.04
C GLY A 6 -9.87 17.60 -12.40
N VAL A 7 -9.47 18.00 -11.19
CA VAL A 7 -8.45 17.30 -10.41
C VAL A 7 -9.13 16.11 -9.73
N TYR A 8 -9.22 14.99 -10.44
CA TYR A 8 -9.39 13.69 -9.80
C TYR A 8 -8.18 13.52 -8.87
N GLY A 9 -8.42 13.41 -7.57
CA GLY A 9 -7.34 13.37 -6.57
C GLY A 9 -6.28 12.32 -6.87
N VAL A 10 -5.11 12.44 -6.23
CA VAL A 10 -4.04 11.45 -6.39
C VAL A 10 -4.58 10.08 -5.93
N PRO A 11 -4.47 9.01 -6.74
CA PRO A 11 -4.95 7.70 -6.34
C PRO A 11 -4.16 7.17 -5.14
N GLU A 12 -4.80 6.39 -4.28
CA GLU A 12 -4.19 5.80 -3.09
C GLU A 12 -4.43 4.29 -3.06
N THR A 13 -3.41 3.51 -2.74
CA THR A 13 -3.47 2.05 -2.62
C THR A 13 -3.08 1.62 -1.21
N PHE A 14 -3.87 0.75 -0.59
CA PHE A 14 -3.65 0.26 0.76
C PHE A 14 -3.33 -1.23 0.76
N PHE A 15 -2.28 -1.62 1.48
CA PHE A 15 -1.90 -3.01 1.70
C PHE A 15 -2.36 -3.42 3.09
N LEU A 16 -3.14 -4.50 3.15
CA LEU A 16 -3.70 -5.02 4.41
C LEU A 16 -2.97 -6.29 4.83
N ASP A 17 -2.75 -6.45 6.13
CA ASP A 17 -2.27 -7.71 6.70
C ASP A 17 -3.41 -8.74 6.86
N ARG A 18 -3.06 -9.95 7.32
CA ARG A 18 -4.02 -11.05 7.51
C ARG A 18 -5.06 -10.78 8.61
N THR A 19 -4.83 -9.79 9.46
CA THR A 19 -5.76 -9.37 10.52
C THR A 19 -6.66 -8.22 10.07
N GLY A 20 -6.51 -7.75 8.83
CA GLY A 20 -7.27 -6.63 8.27
C GLY A 20 -6.74 -5.25 8.67
N ARG A 21 -5.51 -5.15 9.20
CA ARG A 21 -4.89 -3.85 9.50
C ARG A 21 -4.10 -3.33 8.31
N VAL A 22 -4.02 -2.02 8.17
CA VAL A 22 -3.19 -1.38 7.13
C VAL A 22 -1.71 -1.56 7.48
N ALA A 23 -1.02 -2.37 6.69
CA ALA A 23 0.42 -2.58 6.78
C ALA A 23 1.19 -1.47 6.02
N HIS A 24 0.63 -0.98 4.91
CA HIS A 24 1.25 0.07 4.10
C HIS A 24 0.23 0.86 3.27
N LYS A 25 0.59 2.09 2.90
CA LYS A 25 -0.19 2.98 2.03
C LYS A 25 0.74 3.57 0.96
N HIS A 26 0.39 3.36 -0.30
CA HIS A 26 1.01 4.00 -1.45
C HIS A 26 0.15 5.17 -1.94
N ILE A 27 0.80 6.29 -2.25
CA ILE A 27 0.15 7.51 -2.79
C ILE A 27 0.70 7.75 -4.19
N GLY A 28 -0.19 7.74 -5.17
CA GLY A 28 0.15 7.95 -6.58
C GLY A 28 -0.26 6.77 -7.46
N PRO A 29 -0.05 6.92 -8.79
CA PRO A 29 -0.29 5.85 -9.75
C PRO A 29 0.48 4.58 -9.37
N VAL A 30 -0.11 3.43 -9.68
CA VAL A 30 0.50 2.12 -9.46
C VAL A 30 0.79 1.46 -10.80
N THR A 31 1.93 0.78 -10.88
CA THR A 31 2.29 -0.12 -11.98
C THR A 31 2.48 -1.53 -11.42
N ASP A 32 2.40 -2.55 -12.27
CA ASP A 32 2.59 -3.95 -11.86
C ASP A 32 3.96 -4.18 -11.20
N SER A 33 5.01 -3.54 -11.72
CA SER A 33 6.37 -3.63 -11.17
C SER A 33 6.49 -3.01 -9.78
N LEU A 34 5.82 -1.86 -9.56
CA LEU A 34 5.78 -1.22 -8.25
C LEU A 34 5.02 -2.11 -7.27
N MET A 35 3.88 -2.65 -7.70
CA MET A 35 3.03 -3.48 -6.86
C MET A 35 3.74 -4.77 -6.42
N ALA A 36 4.49 -5.39 -7.33
CA ALA A 36 5.33 -6.54 -7.03
C ALA A 36 6.44 -6.19 -6.02
N ALA A 37 7.14 -5.07 -6.22
CA ALA A 37 8.21 -4.63 -5.32
C ALA A 37 7.69 -4.34 -3.89
N GLU A 38 6.53 -3.68 -3.78
CA GLU A 38 5.90 -3.44 -2.47
C GLU A 38 5.47 -4.75 -1.80
N LEU A 39 4.92 -5.70 -2.57
CA LEU A 39 4.52 -6.99 -2.01
C LEU A 39 5.72 -7.81 -1.53
N ASP A 40 6.79 -7.89 -2.33
CA ASP A 40 8.03 -8.58 -1.96
C ASP A 40 8.62 -7.99 -0.68
N ARG A 41 8.65 -6.66 -0.60
CA ARG A 41 9.08 -5.94 0.61
C ARG A 41 8.22 -6.33 1.81
N LEU A 42 6.89 -6.23 1.70
CA LEU A 42 5.98 -6.51 2.81
C LEU A 42 6.06 -7.97 3.26
N LEU A 43 6.14 -8.92 2.33
CA LEU A 43 6.28 -10.33 2.64
C LEU A 43 7.62 -10.64 3.34
N SER A 44 8.70 -9.95 2.97
CA SER A 44 10.00 -10.08 3.65
C SER A 44 9.95 -9.59 5.10
N ASP A 45 9.13 -8.58 5.38
CA ASP A 45 8.97 -8.03 6.73
C ASP A 45 8.03 -8.88 7.61
N VAL A 46 7.03 -9.56 7.03
CA VAL A 46 6.15 -10.48 7.78
C VAL A 46 6.93 -11.58 8.51
N GLY A 47 8.02 -12.09 7.92
CA GLY A 47 8.89 -13.08 8.56
C GLY A 47 9.62 -12.58 9.83
N ARG A 48 9.61 -11.27 10.08
CA ARG A 48 10.16 -10.64 11.29
C ARG A 48 9.11 -10.35 12.35
N ASP A 49 7.84 -10.20 11.97
CA ASP A 49 6.76 -9.78 12.88
C ASP A 49 6.02 -10.95 13.55
N THR A 50 6.00 -12.14 12.95
CA THR A 50 5.48 -13.38 13.61
C THR A 50 6.30 -13.85 14.82
N ARG A 51 7.28 -13.05 15.27
CA ARG A 51 8.13 -13.29 16.44
C ARG A 51 7.81 -12.38 17.63
N ARG A 52 6.72 -11.59 17.59
CA ARG A 52 6.23 -10.89 18.79
C ARG A 52 5.40 -11.84 19.67
N PRO A 53 5.75 -12.00 20.97
CA PRO A 53 4.98 -12.80 21.93
C PRO A 53 3.64 -12.15 22.29
#